data_AF-A0A817SAT3-F1
#
_entry.id   AF-A0A817SAT3-F1
#
_cell.length_a   1.000
_cell.length_b   1.000
_cell.length_c   1.000
_cell.angle_alpha   90.00
_cell.angle_beta   90.00
_cell.angle_gamma   90.00
#
_symmetry.space_group_name_H-M   'P 1'
#
loop_
_entity.id
_entity.type
_entity.pdbx_description
1 polymer ?
#
loop_
_entity_poly.entity_id
_entity_poly.type
_entity_poly.pdbx_seq_one_letter_code
_entity_poly.pdbx_strand_id
1 'polypeptide(L)'
;LIKFLEKKEIIKKVNFRRDFAANQKSMGTEKNIDFNEFTKCLRDSIKEGFTVSNVTEVQPENLSDDITKEFRRQATKRAKPGEKLTTIIRFNAEYDKKGVPYWTRVNAYVYIHIVEECEDNWLATNQYKFGYDLTIELNGISVDSDKAIKLSELIAKSDVSAAIAAIESQCALTWDDL
;
A
#
# COMPACT_ATOMS: atom_id res chain seq x y z
N LEU A 1 19.50 -0.17 -18.70
CA LEU A 1 18.79 -1.46 -18.44
C LEU A 1 17.33 -1.28 -18.02
N ILE A 2 17.01 -0.62 -16.90
CA ILE A 2 15.61 -0.47 -16.41
C ILE A 2 14.70 0.16 -17.47
N LYS A 3 15.11 1.28 -18.08
CA LYS A 3 14.39 1.94 -19.19
C LYS A 3 14.11 1.01 -20.37
N PHE A 4 15.05 0.11 -20.69
CA PHE A 4 14.86 -0.89 -21.75
C PHE A 4 13.80 -1.91 -21.38
N LEU A 5 13.85 -2.45 -20.15
CA LEU A 5 12.86 -3.41 -19.66
C LEU A 5 11.45 -2.79 -19.61
N GLU A 6 11.34 -1.51 -19.24
CA GLU A 6 10.08 -0.76 -19.30
C GLU A 6 9.60 -0.56 -20.74
N LYS A 7 10.48 -0.13 -21.65
CA LYS A 7 10.16 0.07 -23.08
C LYS A 7 9.71 -1.22 -23.78
N LYS A 8 10.22 -2.36 -23.35
CA LYS A 8 9.82 -3.68 -23.84
C LYS A 8 8.65 -4.29 -23.06
N GLU A 9 8.07 -3.54 -22.12
CA GLU A 9 6.95 -3.96 -21.28
C GLU A 9 7.23 -5.29 -20.56
N ILE A 10 8.49 -5.52 -20.18
CA ILE A 10 8.93 -6.65 -19.36
C ILE A 10 8.69 -6.32 -17.89
N ILE A 11 8.91 -5.05 -17.53
CA ILE A 11 8.61 -4.54 -16.20
C ILE A 11 7.70 -3.30 -16.30
N LYS A 12 6.87 -3.11 -15.27
CA LYS A 12 6.06 -1.92 -15.05
C LYS A 12 6.31 -1.42 -13.63
N LYS A 13 6.64 -0.14 -13.48
CA LYS A 13 6.70 0.50 -12.16
C LYS A 13 5.30 0.70 -11.59
N VAL A 14 5.18 0.43 -10.30
CA VAL A 14 3.97 0.68 -9.51
C VAL A 14 4.30 1.84 -8.59
N ASN A 15 3.81 3.02 -8.92
CA ASN A 15 3.98 4.22 -8.12
C ASN A 15 2.60 4.76 -7.77
N PHE A 16 2.34 4.92 -6.48
CA PHE A 16 1.11 5.52 -5.98
C PHE A 16 1.44 6.35 -4.76
N ARG A 17 0.86 7.54 -4.66
CA ARG A 17 0.88 8.31 -3.42
C ARG A 17 -0.45 9.01 -3.27
N ARG A 18 -1.09 8.84 -2.12
CA ARG A 18 -2.35 9.51 -1.82
C ARG A 18 -2.55 9.72 -0.33
N ASP A 19 -3.19 10.83 -0.03
CA ASP A 19 -3.67 11.19 1.29
C ASP A 19 -5.19 10.96 1.38
N PHE A 20 -5.62 10.47 2.54
CA PHE A 20 -6.99 10.18 2.89
C PHE A 20 -7.27 10.81 4.25
N ALA A 21 -8.47 11.33 4.42
CA ALA A 21 -8.94 11.79 5.71
C ALA A 21 -10.39 11.37 5.90
N ALA A 22 -10.71 10.81 7.06
CA ALA A 22 -12.08 10.50 7.41
C ALA A 22 -12.31 10.72 8.90
N ASN A 23 -13.51 11.17 9.23
CA ASN A 23 -14.00 11.25 10.60
C ASN A 23 -15.15 10.26 10.74
N GLN A 24 -14.89 9.11 11.34
CA GLN A 24 -15.92 8.11 11.57
C GLN A 24 -16.30 8.06 13.06
N LYS A 25 -17.62 8.05 13.30
CA LYS A 25 -18.15 7.72 14.62
C LYS A 25 -18.30 6.21 14.69
N SER A 26 -17.41 5.52 15.41
CA SER A 26 -17.54 4.07 15.65
C SER A 26 -18.05 3.85 17.06
N MET A 27 -19.28 3.35 17.19
CA MET A 27 -19.90 3.12 18.49
C MET A 27 -19.21 1.95 19.21
N GLY A 28 -18.79 2.16 20.46
CA GLY A 28 -18.18 1.14 21.30
C GLY A 28 -18.11 1.62 22.74
N THR A 29 -17.85 0.72 23.69
CA THR A 29 -17.68 1.05 25.12
C THR A 29 -16.23 0.84 25.56
N GLU A 30 -15.81 1.41 26.70
CA GLU A 30 -14.45 1.23 27.28
C GLU A 30 -13.99 -0.23 27.35
N LYS A 31 -14.93 -1.17 27.52
CA LYS A 31 -14.66 -2.59 27.71
C LYS A 31 -14.74 -3.40 26.40
N ASN A 32 -15.53 -2.93 25.43
CA ASN A 32 -15.77 -3.58 24.14
C ASN A 32 -15.85 -2.49 23.06
N ILE A 33 -14.69 -2.04 22.57
CA ILE A 33 -14.61 -1.15 21.41
C ILE A 33 -14.72 -2.01 20.16
N ASP A 34 -15.78 -1.82 19.38
CA ASP A 34 -15.89 -2.46 18.08
C ASP A 34 -15.03 -1.71 17.05
N PHE A 35 -13.94 -2.36 16.64
CA PHE A 35 -13.05 -1.85 15.61
C PHE A 35 -13.54 -2.11 14.19
N ASN A 36 -14.58 -2.92 14.01
CA ASN A 36 -15.05 -3.33 12.69
C ASN A 36 -15.45 -2.13 11.84
N GLU A 37 -16.15 -1.16 12.43
CA GLU A 37 -16.54 0.06 11.72
C GLU A 37 -15.33 0.89 11.29
N PHE A 38 -14.35 1.09 12.19
CA PHE A 38 -13.10 1.78 11.87
C PHE A 38 -12.33 1.10 10.73
N THR A 39 -12.12 -0.22 10.84
CA THR A 39 -11.43 -1.01 9.82
C THR A 39 -12.17 -1.00 8.49
N LYS A 40 -13.52 -1.03 8.52
CA LYS A 40 -14.35 -0.91 7.32
C LYS A 40 -14.19 0.46 6.64
N CYS A 41 -14.23 1.56 7.39
CA CYS A 41 -14.04 2.89 6.81
C CYS A 41 -12.63 3.10 6.25
N LEU A 42 -11.60 2.58 6.94
CA LEU A 42 -10.24 2.55 6.40
C LEU A 42 -10.19 1.81 5.06
N ARG A 43 -10.76 0.60 5.00
CA ARG A 43 -10.81 -0.21 3.79
C ARG A 43 -11.53 0.49 2.66
N ASP A 44 -12.68 1.09 2.92
CA ASP A 44 -13.47 1.80 1.90
C ASP A 44 -12.71 3.00 1.35
N SER A 45 -12.03 3.77 2.22
CA SER A 45 -11.22 4.91 1.80
C SER A 45 -10.02 4.48 0.93
N ILE A 46 -9.31 3.42 1.35
CA ILE A 46 -8.20 2.85 0.57
C ILE A 46 -8.70 2.34 -0.77
N LYS A 47 -9.84 1.62 -0.78
CA LYS A 47 -10.45 1.05 -1.98
C LYS A 47 -10.85 2.13 -2.97
N GLU A 48 -11.44 3.23 -2.52
CA GLU A 48 -11.75 4.38 -3.37
C GLU A 48 -10.46 4.95 -4.00
N GLY A 49 -9.43 5.17 -3.19
CA GLY A 49 -8.15 5.71 -3.67
C GLY A 49 -7.47 4.82 -4.71
N PHE A 50 -7.47 3.51 -4.47
CA PHE A 50 -6.90 2.51 -5.37
C PHE A 50 -7.70 2.40 -6.66
N THR A 51 -9.04 2.42 -6.57
CA THR A 51 -9.92 2.40 -7.75
C THR A 51 -9.68 3.61 -8.65
N VAL A 52 -9.64 4.82 -8.07
CA VAL A 52 -9.40 6.06 -8.82
C VAL A 52 -8.03 6.07 -9.49
N SER A 53 -7.04 5.38 -8.90
CA SER A 53 -5.66 5.37 -9.40
C SER A 53 -5.28 4.08 -10.13
N ASN A 54 -6.27 3.21 -10.41
CA ASN A 54 -6.07 1.88 -11.01
C ASN A 54 -4.98 1.02 -10.34
N VAL A 55 -4.87 1.11 -9.02
CA VAL A 55 -4.00 0.23 -8.23
C VAL A 55 -4.71 -1.12 -8.07
N THR A 56 -4.06 -2.20 -8.50
CA THR A 56 -4.60 -3.57 -8.46
C THR A 56 -3.64 -4.57 -7.78
N GLU A 57 -2.45 -4.09 -7.47
CA GLU A 57 -1.32 -4.84 -6.96
C GLU A 57 -1.43 -5.12 -5.45
N VAL A 58 -2.08 -4.20 -4.72
CA VAL A 58 -2.34 -4.32 -3.27
C VAL A 58 -3.85 -4.38 -3.06
N GLN A 59 -4.32 -5.34 -2.28
CA GLN A 59 -5.74 -5.44 -1.90
C GLN A 59 -6.02 -4.44 -0.76
N PRO A 60 -7.06 -3.59 -0.86
CA PRO A 60 -7.43 -2.65 0.20
C PRO A 60 -7.66 -3.31 1.56
N GLU A 61 -8.24 -4.52 1.56
CA GLU A 61 -8.51 -5.33 2.75
C GLU A 61 -7.21 -5.60 3.53
N ASN A 62 -6.19 -6.13 2.85
CA ASN A 62 -4.93 -6.50 3.47
C ASN A 62 -4.24 -5.28 4.11
N LEU A 63 -4.20 -4.15 3.39
CA LEU A 63 -3.59 -2.93 3.91
C LEU A 63 -4.37 -2.35 5.09
N SER A 64 -5.70 -2.38 5.05
CA SER A 64 -6.54 -1.93 6.16
C SER A 64 -6.37 -2.80 7.43
N ASP A 65 -6.17 -4.10 7.25
CA ASP A 65 -5.94 -5.04 8.33
C ASP A 65 -4.54 -4.84 8.95
N ASP A 66 -3.51 -4.62 8.12
CA ASP A 66 -2.17 -4.30 8.59
C ASP A 66 -2.13 -3.00 9.40
N ILE A 67 -2.80 -1.94 8.93
CA ILE A 67 -2.95 -0.68 9.67
C ILE A 67 -3.65 -0.93 11.02
N THR A 68 -4.75 -1.68 11.02
CA THR A 68 -5.53 -1.97 12.23
C THR A 68 -4.69 -2.77 13.23
N LYS A 69 -3.93 -3.75 12.76
CA LYS A 69 -3.03 -4.56 13.58
C LYS A 69 -1.93 -3.70 14.20
N GLU A 70 -1.31 -2.83 13.43
CA GLU A 70 -0.29 -1.90 13.92
C GLU A 70 -0.86 -0.90 14.93
N PHE A 71 -2.08 -0.40 14.72
CA PHE A 71 -2.76 0.44 15.70
C PHE A 71 -2.97 -0.30 17.02
N ARG A 72 -3.50 -1.52 16.98
CA ARG A 72 -3.70 -2.34 18.18
C ARG A 72 -2.40 -2.65 18.91
N ARG A 73 -1.30 -2.80 18.18
CA ARG A 73 0.03 -3.05 18.74
C ARG A 73 0.61 -1.83 19.44
N GLN A 74 0.39 -0.63 18.88
CA GLN A 74 1.04 0.61 19.35
C GLN A 74 0.16 1.44 20.30
N ALA A 75 -1.17 1.33 20.23
CA ALA A 75 -2.09 2.00 21.12
C ALA A 75 -2.12 1.31 22.50
N THR A 76 -1.19 1.67 23.37
CA THR A 76 -1.05 1.09 24.72
C THR A 76 -2.08 1.60 25.73
N LYS A 77 -2.80 2.68 25.40
CA LYS A 77 -3.81 3.32 26.25
C LYS A 77 -5.05 3.64 25.42
N ARG A 78 -6.17 3.85 26.10
CA ARG A 78 -7.44 4.28 25.52
C ARG A 78 -7.82 5.65 26.03
N ALA A 79 -8.57 6.39 25.24
CA ALA A 79 -9.16 7.64 25.68
C ALA A 79 -10.18 7.35 26.79
N LYS A 80 -10.09 8.06 27.92
CA LYS A 80 -11.12 8.03 28.97
C LYS A 80 -12.25 9.02 28.63
N PRO A 81 -13.39 8.99 29.35
CA PRO A 81 -14.50 9.90 29.07
C PRO A 81 -14.05 11.36 29.09
N GLY A 82 -14.41 12.10 28.05
CA GLY A 82 -14.00 13.50 27.85
C GLY A 82 -12.57 13.68 27.36
N GLU A 83 -11.79 12.61 27.20
CA GLU A 83 -10.43 12.66 26.69
C GLU A 83 -10.37 12.41 25.18
N LYS A 84 -9.30 12.95 24.60
CA LYS A 84 -8.86 12.68 23.24
C LYS A 84 -7.44 12.13 23.28
N LEU A 85 -7.25 10.97 22.68
CA LEU A 85 -5.96 10.33 22.52
C LEU A 85 -5.54 10.39 21.05
N THR A 86 -4.25 10.56 20.83
CA THR A 86 -3.67 10.60 19.50
C THR A 86 -2.61 9.52 19.37
N THR A 87 -2.65 8.78 18.27
CA THR A 87 -1.67 7.74 17.93
C THR A 87 -1.15 7.98 16.53
N ILE A 88 0.17 8.02 16.39
CA ILE A 88 0.83 8.14 15.09
C ILE A 88 1.51 6.80 14.80
N ILE A 89 1.20 6.21 13.65
CA ILE A 89 1.75 4.94 13.22
C ILE A 89 2.56 5.17 11.94
N ARG A 90 3.73 4.56 11.88
CA ARG A 90 4.59 4.49 10.70
C ARG A 90 5.05 3.05 10.51
N PHE A 91 4.81 2.49 9.34
CA PHE A 91 5.32 1.16 9.01
C PHE A 91 5.49 0.99 7.50
N ASN A 92 6.24 -0.05 7.14
CA ASN A 92 6.36 -0.55 5.77
C ASN A 92 5.74 -1.95 5.72
N ALA A 93 4.92 -2.22 4.71
CA ALA A 93 4.36 -3.54 4.42
C ALA A 93 4.72 -3.96 3.00
N GLU A 94 5.19 -5.20 2.86
CA GLU A 94 5.54 -5.78 1.56
C GLU A 94 4.39 -6.65 1.05
N TYR A 95 3.97 -6.42 -0.19
CA TYR A 95 2.92 -7.19 -0.86
C TYR A 95 3.49 -7.87 -2.11
N ASP A 96 3.40 -9.19 -2.13
CA ASP A 96 3.74 -10.02 -3.28
C ASP A 96 2.46 -10.59 -3.92
N LYS A 97 2.25 -10.29 -5.21
CA LYS A 97 1.16 -10.86 -6.00
C LYS A 97 1.77 -11.70 -7.12
N LYS A 98 1.61 -13.02 -7.02
CA LYS A 98 2.00 -13.98 -8.07
C LYS A 98 0.77 -14.29 -8.91
N GLY A 99 0.78 -13.86 -10.17
CA GLY A 99 -0.24 -14.19 -11.15
C GLY A 99 0.40 -14.60 -12.47
N VAL A 100 -0.38 -15.24 -13.34
CA VAL A 100 0.01 -15.42 -14.74
C VAL A 100 -0.66 -14.30 -15.54
N PRO A 101 0.08 -13.53 -16.36
CA PRO A 101 1.52 -13.63 -16.63
C PRO A 101 2.40 -12.81 -15.65
N TYR A 102 1.83 -12.07 -14.70
CA TYR A 102 2.57 -11.06 -13.93
C TYR A 102 2.95 -11.49 -12.50
N TRP A 103 4.23 -11.32 -12.15
CA TRP A 103 4.67 -11.30 -10.76
C TRP A 103 4.94 -9.86 -10.31
N THR A 104 4.28 -9.42 -9.25
CA THR A 104 4.40 -8.06 -8.73
C THR A 104 4.86 -8.07 -7.28
N ARG A 105 5.82 -7.20 -6.96
CA ARG A 105 6.25 -6.87 -5.60
C ARG A 105 6.07 -5.38 -5.36
N VAL A 106 5.40 -5.03 -4.28
CA VAL A 106 5.13 -3.64 -3.88
C VAL A 106 5.49 -3.45 -2.41
N ASN A 107 6.22 -2.38 -2.12
CA ASN A 107 6.42 -1.88 -0.77
C ASN A 107 5.44 -0.73 -0.52
N ALA A 108 4.65 -0.85 0.54
CA ALA A 108 3.71 0.16 0.99
C ALA A 108 4.26 0.88 2.22
N TYR A 109 4.60 2.14 2.06
CA TYR A 109 4.98 3.03 3.14
C TYR A 109 3.72 3.74 3.65
N VAL A 110 3.39 3.49 4.91
CA VAL A 110 2.16 3.99 5.52
C VAL A 110 2.51 4.95 6.64
N TYR A 111 1.90 6.13 6.59
CA TYR A 111 1.83 7.07 7.69
C TYR A 111 0.37 7.29 8.03
N ILE A 112 -0.02 7.07 9.28
CA ILE A 112 -1.38 7.39 9.72
C ILE A 112 -1.36 8.06 11.08
N HIS A 113 -2.13 9.14 11.17
CA HIS A 113 -2.41 9.88 12.38
C HIS A 113 -3.85 9.59 12.77
N ILE A 114 -4.04 8.88 13.90
CA ILE A 114 -5.35 8.44 14.39
C ILE A 114 -5.68 9.24 15.64
N VAL A 115 -6.90 9.78 15.66
CA VAL A 115 -7.51 10.46 16.80
C VAL A 115 -8.62 9.59 17.35
N GLU A 116 -8.47 9.15 18.60
CA GLU A 116 -9.49 8.45 19.39
C GLU A 116 -10.09 9.44 20.38
N GLU A 117 -11.40 9.70 20.29
CA GLU A 117 -12.14 10.56 21.23
C GLU A 117 -13.18 9.71 21.96
N CYS A 118 -13.27 9.84 23.28
CA CYS A 118 -14.31 9.21 24.08
C CYS A 118 -15.25 10.30 24.60
N GLU A 119 -16.50 10.26 24.16
CA GLU A 119 -17.52 11.22 24.60
C GLU A 119 -17.76 11.12 26.12
N ASP A 120 -17.83 12.28 26.77
CA ASP A 120 -18.22 12.38 28.18
C ASP A 120 -19.75 12.28 28.31
N ASN A 121 -20.26 11.05 28.34
CA ASN A 121 -21.68 10.78 28.48
C ASN A 121 -21.99 10.22 29.87
N TRP A 122 -22.64 11.03 30.71
CA TRP A 122 -23.07 10.69 32.08
C TRP A 122 -24.12 9.56 32.16
N LEU A 123 -24.69 9.12 31.03
CA LEU A 123 -25.73 8.09 30.95
C LEU A 123 -25.23 6.85 30.17
N ALA A 124 -24.81 5.85 30.94
CA ALA A 124 -24.78 4.41 30.65
C ALA A 124 -23.95 3.82 29.48
N THR A 125 -23.45 4.57 28.51
CA THR A 125 -22.47 4.05 27.53
C THR A 125 -21.58 5.17 26.99
N ASN A 126 -20.27 5.08 27.27
CA ASN A 126 -19.27 5.90 26.59
C ASN A 126 -19.33 5.62 25.10
N GLN A 127 -19.20 6.65 24.25
CA GLN A 127 -19.13 6.50 22.80
C GLN A 127 -17.72 6.87 22.34
N TYR A 128 -17.10 6.01 21.55
CA TYR A 128 -15.82 6.29 20.93
C TYR A 128 -16.00 6.89 19.53
N LYS A 129 -15.05 7.71 19.10
CA LYS A 129 -14.95 8.21 17.74
C LYS A 129 -13.52 8.07 17.26
N PHE A 130 -13.36 7.70 15.99
CA PHE A 130 -12.07 7.55 15.37
C PHE A 130 -12.00 8.44 14.12
N GLY A 131 -11.14 9.46 14.19
CA GLY A 131 -10.71 10.23 13.04
C GLY A 131 -9.34 9.78 12.59
N TYR A 132 -9.03 9.88 11.30
CA TYR A 132 -7.68 9.65 10.82
C TYR A 132 -7.28 10.52 9.63
N ASP A 133 -5.99 10.82 9.58
CA ASP A 133 -5.28 11.31 8.40
C ASP A 133 -4.27 10.24 7.98
N LEU A 134 -4.44 9.67 6.79
CA LEU A 134 -3.68 8.53 6.26
C LEU A 134 -2.97 8.93 4.97
N THR A 135 -1.66 8.74 4.93
CA THR A 135 -0.85 8.80 3.72
C THR A 135 -0.38 7.39 3.37
N ILE A 136 -0.63 6.97 2.13
CA ILE A 136 -0.10 5.72 1.56
C ILE A 136 0.79 6.08 0.39
N GLU A 137 2.01 5.56 0.42
CA GLU A 137 2.93 5.57 -0.71
C GLU A 137 3.26 4.13 -1.10
N LEU A 138 3.00 3.75 -2.35
CA LEU A 138 3.38 2.45 -2.90
C LEU A 138 4.50 2.65 -3.90
N ASN A 139 5.55 1.86 -3.73
CA ASN A 139 6.67 1.75 -4.67
C ASN A 139 6.91 0.28 -4.98
N GLY A 140 6.85 -0.10 -6.24
CA GLY A 140 6.98 -1.50 -6.63
C GLY A 140 7.27 -1.72 -8.10
N ILE A 141 7.43 -3.00 -8.44
CA ILE A 141 7.68 -3.45 -9.80
C ILE A 141 6.77 -4.66 -10.07
N SER A 142 6.08 -4.61 -11.21
CA SER A 142 5.42 -5.75 -11.82
C SER A 142 6.28 -6.26 -12.98
N VAL A 143 6.44 -7.58 -13.08
CA VAL A 143 7.25 -8.25 -14.10
C VAL A 143 6.35 -9.18 -14.90
N ASP A 144 6.36 -9.04 -16.22
CA ASP A 144 5.79 -10.04 -17.14
C ASP A 144 6.71 -11.27 -17.17
N SER A 145 6.26 -12.34 -16.53
CA SER A 145 7.06 -13.55 -16.32
C SER A 145 7.44 -14.21 -17.64
N ASP A 146 6.54 -14.25 -18.62
CA ASP A 146 6.79 -14.90 -19.91
C ASP A 146 7.83 -14.12 -20.71
N LYS A 147 7.72 -12.79 -20.75
CA LYS A 147 8.70 -11.95 -21.43
C LYS A 147 10.05 -11.98 -20.70
N ALA A 148 10.05 -12.00 -19.37
CA ALA A 148 11.27 -12.10 -18.58
C ALA A 148 11.99 -13.44 -18.83
N ILE A 149 11.26 -14.57 -18.88
CA ILE A 149 11.82 -15.89 -19.19
C ILE A 149 12.43 -15.88 -20.59
N LYS A 150 11.71 -15.41 -21.62
CA LYS A 150 12.21 -15.33 -22.99
C LYS A 150 13.48 -14.47 -23.10
N LEU A 151 13.52 -13.34 -22.42
CA LEU A 151 14.72 -12.49 -22.37
C LEU A 151 15.89 -13.24 -21.70
N SER A 152 15.64 -13.91 -20.58
CA SER A 152 16.65 -14.71 -19.88
C SER A 152 17.21 -15.82 -20.77
N GLU A 153 16.37 -16.52 -21.52
CA GLU A 153 16.81 -17.57 -22.46
C GLU A 153 17.67 -17.01 -23.60
N LEU A 154 17.32 -15.83 -24.15
CA LEU A 154 18.11 -15.17 -25.19
C LEU A 154 19.50 -14.79 -24.69
N ILE A 155 19.58 -14.23 -23.48
CA ILE A 155 20.85 -13.88 -22.84
C ILE A 155 21.69 -15.13 -22.57
N ALA A 156 21.06 -16.23 -22.12
CA ALA A 156 21.78 -17.47 -21.83
C ALA A 156 22.31 -18.19 -23.09
N LYS A 157 21.67 -17.99 -24.25
CA LYS A 157 22.03 -18.62 -25.53
C LYS A 157 23.03 -17.81 -26.37
N SER A 158 23.22 -16.53 -26.05
CA SER A 158 24.10 -15.62 -26.81
C SER A 158 25.25 -15.17 -25.91
N ASP A 159 26.44 -14.95 -26.45
CA ASP A 159 27.49 -14.24 -25.72
C ASP A 159 26.89 -12.92 -25.19
N VAL A 160 27.03 -12.62 -23.89
CA VAL A 160 26.23 -11.56 -23.21
C VAL A 160 26.33 -10.22 -23.95
N SER A 161 27.50 -9.94 -24.53
CA SER A 161 27.77 -8.77 -25.38
C SER A 161 26.93 -8.74 -26.67
N ALA A 162 26.69 -9.89 -27.31
CA ALA A 162 25.85 -10.00 -28.50
C ALA A 162 24.35 -9.89 -28.16
N ALA A 163 23.92 -10.41 -27.01
CA ALA A 163 22.55 -10.21 -26.51
C ALA A 163 22.30 -8.72 -26.22
N ILE A 164 23.25 -8.04 -25.56
CA ILE A 164 23.19 -6.60 -25.29
C ILE A 164 23.20 -5.79 -26.61
N ALA A 165 24.08 -6.11 -27.57
CA ALA A 165 24.11 -5.43 -28.87
C ALA A 165 22.84 -5.66 -29.71
N ALA A 166 22.22 -6.86 -29.64
CA ALA A 166 20.93 -7.13 -30.28
C ALA A 166 19.78 -6.34 -29.61
N ILE A 167 19.85 -6.17 -28.29
CA ILE A 167 18.93 -5.35 -27.50
C ILE A 167 19.08 -3.85 -27.84
N GLU A 168 20.31 -3.35 -27.95
CA GLU A 168 20.66 -1.97 -28.29
C GLU A 168 20.40 -1.64 -29.77
N SER A 169 20.61 -2.57 -30.71
CA SER A 169 20.30 -2.35 -32.14
C SER A 169 18.80 -2.24 -32.42
N GLN A 170 17.94 -2.78 -31.55
CA GLN A 170 16.48 -2.62 -31.64
C GLN A 170 15.97 -1.37 -30.92
N CYS A 171 16.81 -0.67 -30.16
CA CYS A 171 16.50 0.55 -29.43
C CYS A 171 17.77 1.36 -29.27
N ALA A 172 17.97 2.37 -30.12
CA ALA A 172 19.04 3.35 -29.94
C ALA A 172 18.97 3.90 -28.49
N LEU A 173 19.82 3.36 -27.63
CA LEU A 173 20.05 3.83 -26.27
C LEU A 173 21.15 4.88 -26.41
N THR A 174 20.77 6.15 -26.28
CA THR A 174 21.74 7.24 -26.23
C THR A 174 22.31 7.36 -24.83
N TRP A 175 23.57 7.79 -24.71
CA TRP A 175 24.25 7.96 -23.42
C TRP A 175 23.52 8.92 -22.45
N ASP A 176 22.64 9.77 -22.97
CA ASP A 176 21.76 10.64 -22.18
C ASP A 176 20.68 9.87 -21.39
N ASP A 177 20.55 8.56 -21.61
CA ASP A 177 19.60 7.70 -20.91
C ASP A 177 20.13 6.96 -19.66
N LEU A 178 21.43 7.09 -19.35
CA LEU A 178 22.08 6.55 -18.15
C LEU A 178 22.23 7.60 -17.06
#